data_AF-M3GEV7-F1
#
_entry.id   AF-M3GEV7-F1
#
_cell.length_a   1.000
_cell.length_b   1.000
_cell.length_c   1.000
_cell.angle_alpha   90.00
_cell.angle_beta   90.00
_cell.angle_gamma   90.00
#
_symmetry.space_group_name_H-M   'P 1'
#
loop_
_entity.id
_entity.type
_entity.pdbx_description
1 polymer ?
#
loop_
_entity_poly.entity_id
_entity_poly.type
_entity_poly.pdbx_seq_one_letter_code
_entity_poly.pdbx_strand_id
1 'polypeptide(L)'
;MNERVHFVRENDTLQRIAAFYWGDWTLWPLLRDVNSHLIQTIGFNWSEKLKEGIPLKIRMDLLSSDIEHTVTEGDSYESLSFLYYFTEHFSERIRNQNERKVLRYLIGSRIAIPALVDRRTFQTAKARLKIWL
;
A
#
# COMPACT_ATOMS: atom_id res chain seq x y z
N MET A 1 -6.13 -10.71 -8.68
CA MET A 1 -5.05 -9.76 -8.32
C MET A 1 -4.67 -9.00 -9.57
N ASN A 2 -4.78 -7.68 -9.57
CA ASN A 2 -4.39 -6.85 -10.72
C ASN A 2 -3.00 -6.28 -10.45
N GLU A 3 -1.98 -6.83 -11.11
CA GLU A 3 -0.58 -6.47 -10.88
C GLU A 3 0.12 -6.08 -12.18
N ARG A 4 1.15 -5.25 -12.05
CA ARG A 4 2.09 -4.90 -13.13
C ARG A 4 3.51 -5.12 -12.67
N VAL A 5 4.42 -5.35 -13.61
CA VAL A 5 5.86 -5.36 -13.36
C VAL A 5 6.44 -4.03 -13.84
N HIS A 6 7.20 -3.38 -12.96
CA HIS A 6 7.99 -2.20 -13.28
C HIS A 6 9.47 -2.58 -13.23
N PHE A 7 10.19 -2.39 -14.33
CA PHE A 7 11.65 -2.52 -14.33
C PHE A 7 12.24 -1.18 -13.90
N VAL A 8 12.98 -1.20 -12.79
CA VAL A 8 13.65 -0.02 -12.23
C VAL A 8 14.52 0.62 -13.30
N ARG A 9 14.40 1.93 -13.47
CA ARG A 9 15.21 2.76 -14.36
C ARG A 9 16.24 3.57 -13.58
N GLU A 10 17.18 4.16 -14.30
CA GLU A 10 18.11 5.11 -13.71
C GLU A 10 17.35 6.24 -12.97
N ASN A 11 17.78 6.55 -11.74
CA ASN A 11 17.18 7.55 -10.86
C ASN A 11 15.78 7.25 -10.31
N ASP A 12 15.26 6.03 -10.48
CA ASP A 12 14.04 5.64 -9.79
C ASP A 12 14.26 5.53 -8.28
N THR A 13 13.25 5.95 -7.54
CA THR A 13 13.13 5.69 -6.10
C THR A 13 11.77 5.06 -5.85
N LEU A 14 11.61 4.33 -4.74
CA LEU A 14 10.30 3.76 -4.39
C LEU A 14 9.22 4.84 -4.27
N GLN A 15 9.58 6.03 -3.81
CA GLN A 15 8.68 7.19 -3.75
C GLN A 15 8.25 7.66 -5.14
N ARG A 16 9.20 7.77 -6.09
CA ARG A 16 8.89 8.16 -7.48
C ARG A 16 8.03 7.13 -8.17
N ILE A 17 8.32 5.85 -7.98
CA ILE A 17 7.53 4.75 -8.54
C ILE A 17 6.12 4.76 -7.93
N ALA A 18 5.98 4.89 -6.61
CA ALA A 18 4.69 5.01 -5.94
C ALA A 18 3.88 6.21 -6.47
N ALA A 19 4.51 7.39 -6.61
CA ALA A 19 3.88 8.57 -7.20
C ALA A 19 3.42 8.33 -8.65
N PHE A 20 4.22 7.62 -9.44
CA PHE A 20 3.91 7.34 -10.84
C PHE A 20 2.71 6.39 -10.98
N TYR A 21 2.67 5.29 -10.21
CA TYR A 21 1.62 4.27 -10.34
C TYR A 21 0.36 4.57 -9.55
N TRP A 22 0.50 5.17 -8.37
CA TRP A 22 -0.61 5.38 -7.43
C TRP A 22 -1.00 6.85 -7.30
N GLY A 23 -0.18 7.77 -7.79
CA GLY A 23 -0.39 9.21 -7.64
C GLY A 23 -0.02 9.73 -6.25
N ASP A 24 0.46 8.87 -5.37
CA ASP A 24 0.83 9.18 -3.99
C ASP A 24 2.19 8.55 -3.66
N TRP A 25 3.19 9.39 -3.43
CA TRP A 25 4.56 8.98 -3.13
C TRP A 25 4.70 8.41 -1.72
N THR A 26 3.77 8.74 -0.80
CA THR A 26 3.81 8.30 0.60
C THR A 26 3.51 6.81 0.75
N LEU A 27 2.96 6.19 -0.29
CA LEU A 27 2.63 4.77 -0.33
C LEU A 27 3.83 3.85 -0.61
N TRP A 28 5.03 4.40 -0.78
CA TRP A 28 6.25 3.64 -1.03
C TRP A 28 6.52 2.46 -0.04
N PRO A 29 6.11 2.47 1.26
CA PRO A 29 6.30 1.31 2.14
C PRO A 29 5.54 0.08 1.64
N LEU A 30 4.36 0.26 1.03
CA LEU A 30 3.63 -0.84 0.40
C LEU A 30 4.46 -1.49 -0.71
N LEU A 31 5.11 -0.67 -1.53
CA LEU A 31 5.94 -1.16 -2.63
C LEU A 31 7.11 -1.98 -2.10
N ARG A 32 7.73 -1.54 -1.01
CA ARG A 32 8.79 -2.28 -0.32
C ARG A 32 8.27 -3.63 0.21
N ASP A 33 7.14 -3.65 0.89
CA ASP A 33 6.62 -4.86 1.53
C ASP A 33 6.16 -5.91 0.52
N VAL A 34 5.49 -5.49 -0.55
CA VAL A 34 5.09 -6.34 -1.69
C VAL A 34 6.32 -7.01 -2.32
N ASN A 35 7.46 -6.32 -2.32
CA ASN A 35 8.72 -6.78 -2.91
C ASN A 35 9.73 -7.24 -1.84
N SER A 36 9.29 -7.58 -0.64
CA SER A 36 10.14 -8.03 0.47
C SER A 36 10.97 -9.28 0.16
N HIS A 37 10.52 -10.12 -0.78
CA HIS A 37 11.29 -11.27 -1.28
C HIS A 37 12.67 -10.88 -1.84
N LEU A 38 12.84 -9.64 -2.34
CA LEU A 38 14.12 -9.13 -2.83
C LEU A 38 15.19 -9.05 -1.73
N ILE A 39 14.80 -9.05 -0.45
CA ILE A 39 15.75 -9.13 0.68
C ILE A 39 16.63 -10.38 0.55
N GLN A 40 16.05 -11.50 0.12
CA GLN A 40 16.77 -12.77 -0.04
C GLN A 40 17.68 -12.78 -1.27
N THR A 41 17.35 -11.99 -2.31
CA THR A 41 18.07 -12.00 -3.60
C THR A 41 19.18 -10.96 -3.65
N ILE A 42 18.93 -9.76 -3.14
CA ILE A 42 19.81 -8.59 -3.32
C ILE A 42 20.09 -7.83 -2.02
N GLY A 43 19.65 -8.36 -0.87
CA GLY A 43 19.99 -7.86 0.46
C GLY A 43 18.97 -6.89 1.07
N PHE A 44 19.05 -6.69 2.38
CA PHE A 44 18.06 -5.92 3.15
C PHE A 44 17.96 -4.44 2.73
N ASN A 45 19.05 -3.85 2.22
CA ASN A 45 19.14 -2.45 1.82
C ASN A 45 18.77 -2.22 0.34
N TRP A 46 18.15 -3.18 -0.34
CA TRP A 46 17.75 -3.05 -1.74
C TRP A 46 16.88 -1.83 -2.01
N SER A 47 16.03 -1.46 -1.05
CA SER A 47 15.13 -0.31 -1.14
C SER A 47 15.86 1.05 -1.11
N GLU A 48 17.07 1.08 -0.57
CA GLU A 48 17.95 2.26 -0.55
C GLU A 48 18.87 2.32 -1.77
N LYS A 49 19.12 1.17 -2.40
CA LYS A 49 20.00 1.00 -3.56
C LYS A 49 19.25 0.32 -4.70
N LEU A 50 18.20 0.99 -5.20
CA LEU A 50 17.47 0.52 -6.38
C LEU A 50 18.42 0.45 -7.57
N LYS A 51 18.81 -0.77 -7.95
CA LYS A 51 19.59 -1.02 -9.17
C LYS A 51 18.67 -1.08 -10.37
N GLU A 52 19.11 -0.49 -11.47
CA GLU A 52 18.43 -0.58 -12.76
C GLU A 52 18.18 -2.06 -13.14
N GLY A 53 17.03 -2.31 -13.78
CA GLY A 53 16.63 -3.63 -14.27
C GLY A 53 15.98 -4.53 -13.22
N ILE A 54 15.94 -4.15 -11.94
CA ILE A 54 15.19 -4.92 -10.92
C ILE A 54 13.69 -4.93 -11.28
N PRO A 55 13.04 -6.10 -11.35
CA PRO A 55 11.60 -6.18 -11.52
C PRO A 55 10.88 -5.96 -10.19
N LEU A 56 10.04 -4.92 -10.11
CA LEU A 56 9.17 -4.64 -8.97
C LEU A 56 7.73 -4.99 -9.32
N LYS A 57 7.08 -5.75 -8.44
CA LYS A 57 5.64 -5.99 -8.48
C LYS A 57 4.90 -4.75 -7.98
N ILE A 58 3.99 -4.25 -8.81
CA ILE A 58 3.14 -3.09 -8.52
C ILE A 58 1.68 -3.56 -8.46
N ARG A 59 1.04 -3.37 -7.30
CA ARG A 59 -0.41 -3.62 -7.17
C ARG A 59 -1.23 -2.50 -7.80
N MET A 60 -2.32 -2.86 -8.48
CA MET A 60 -3.23 -1.92 -9.17
C MET A 60 -4.65 -1.93 -8.59
N ASP A 61 -4.88 -2.68 -7.51
CA ASP A 61 -6.14 -2.90 -6.81
C ASP A 61 -6.14 -2.26 -5.39
N LEU A 62 -5.48 -1.12 -5.23
CA LEU A 62 -5.48 -0.39 -3.94
C LEU A 62 -6.87 0.09 -3.55
N LEU A 63 -7.16 0.04 -2.24
CA LEU A 63 -8.39 0.57 -1.66
C LEU A 63 -8.48 2.08 -1.90
N SER A 64 -9.50 2.52 -2.64
CA SER A 64 -9.68 3.92 -3.04
C SER A 64 -10.96 4.57 -2.53
N SER A 65 -11.65 3.89 -1.63
CA SER A 65 -12.82 4.38 -0.93
C SER A 65 -12.84 3.78 0.47
N ASP A 66 -13.40 4.52 1.41
CA ASP A 66 -13.61 4.03 2.76
C ASP A 66 -14.56 2.82 2.74
N ILE A 67 -14.33 1.89 3.66
CA ILE A 67 -15.21 0.74 3.88
C ILE A 67 -15.44 0.55 5.38
N GLU A 68 -16.53 -0.11 5.72
CA GLU A 68 -16.79 -0.52 7.09
C GLU A 68 -16.25 -1.93 7.35
N HIS A 69 -15.67 -2.13 8.52
CA HIS A 69 -15.26 -3.43 9.02
C HIS A 69 -15.95 -3.70 10.36
N THR A 70 -16.56 -4.86 10.51
CA THR A 70 -17.13 -5.31 11.79
C THR A 70 -16.03 -6.00 12.59
N VAL A 71 -15.68 -5.44 13.74
CA VAL A 71 -14.58 -5.94 14.58
C VAL A 71 -14.89 -7.35 15.09
N THR A 72 -13.91 -8.22 14.93
CA THR A 72 -13.91 -9.62 15.37
C THR A 72 -12.84 -9.87 16.43
N GLU A 73 -12.91 -11.04 17.07
CA GLU A 73 -11.90 -11.45 18.03
C GLU A 73 -10.55 -11.66 17.32
N GLY A 74 -9.49 -11.03 17.85
CA GLY A 74 -8.15 -11.08 17.28
C GLY A 74 -7.79 -9.90 16.37
N ASP A 75 -8.74 -9.01 16.05
CA ASP A 75 -8.42 -7.82 15.28
C ASP A 75 -7.49 -6.86 16.03
N SER A 76 -6.43 -6.46 15.33
CA SER A 76 -5.53 -5.38 15.68
C SER A 76 -5.48 -4.38 14.53
N TYR A 77 -5.04 -3.15 14.78
CA TYR A 77 -4.90 -2.19 13.69
C TYR A 77 -3.87 -2.64 12.65
N GLU A 78 -2.88 -3.40 13.10
CA GLU A 78 -1.85 -4.05 12.29
C GLU A 78 -2.46 -5.15 11.42
N SER A 79 -3.28 -6.05 11.99
CA SER A 79 -3.94 -7.12 11.21
C SER A 79 -4.92 -6.54 10.19
N LEU A 80 -5.66 -5.49 10.55
CA LEU A 80 -6.59 -4.81 9.64
C LEU A 80 -5.85 -4.07 8.52
N SER A 81 -4.73 -3.42 8.84
CA SER A 81 -3.87 -2.81 7.82
C SER A 81 -3.34 -3.89 6.87
N PHE A 82 -2.90 -5.02 7.39
CA PHE A 82 -2.47 -6.13 6.54
C PHE A 82 -3.62 -6.69 5.69
N LEU A 83 -4.81 -6.85 6.25
CA LEU A 83 -5.98 -7.36 5.55
C LEU A 83 -6.41 -6.45 4.38
N TYR A 84 -6.47 -5.14 4.61
CA TYR A 84 -7.06 -4.19 3.65
C TYR A 84 -6.04 -3.45 2.78
N TYR A 85 -4.81 -3.28 3.28
CA TYR A 85 -3.74 -2.57 2.58
C TYR A 85 -2.58 -3.48 2.19
N PHE A 86 -2.61 -4.75 2.60
CA PHE A 86 -1.56 -5.74 2.36
C PHE A 86 -0.20 -5.39 2.97
N THR A 87 -0.20 -4.56 3.99
CA THR A 87 0.96 -4.16 4.78
C THR A 87 0.49 -3.70 6.15
N GLU A 88 1.29 -3.93 7.19
CA GLU A 88 1.00 -3.42 8.53
C GLU A 88 1.36 -1.93 8.70
N HIS A 89 2.13 -1.35 7.76
CA HIS A 89 2.69 0.01 7.87
C HIS A 89 1.64 1.12 8.01
N PHE A 90 0.40 0.89 7.60
CA PHE A 90 -0.68 1.88 7.65
C PHE A 90 -1.67 1.64 8.78
N SER A 91 -1.31 0.83 9.79
CA SER A 91 -2.13 0.58 10.99
C SER A 91 -2.51 1.87 11.72
N GLU A 92 -1.55 2.80 11.87
CA GLU A 92 -1.81 4.10 12.49
C GLU A 92 -2.84 4.94 11.71
N ARG A 93 -2.95 4.76 10.39
CA ARG A 93 -3.99 5.44 9.60
C ARG A 93 -5.38 4.97 10.03
N ILE A 94 -5.59 3.65 10.15
CA ILE A 94 -6.85 3.07 10.61
C ILE A 94 -7.11 3.48 12.07
N ARG A 95 -6.09 3.43 12.93
CA ARG A 95 -6.17 3.82 14.33
C ARG A 95 -6.62 5.26 14.50
N ASN A 96 -6.01 6.19 13.77
CA ASN A 96 -6.34 7.61 13.87
C ASN A 96 -7.74 7.92 13.30
N GLN A 97 -8.14 7.25 12.21
CA GLN A 97 -9.50 7.37 11.66
C GLN A 97 -10.58 6.95 12.66
N ASN A 98 -10.28 5.99 13.54
CA ASN A 98 -11.23 5.46 14.53
C ASN A 98 -10.97 6.02 15.93
N GLU A 99 -10.45 7.24 16.03
CA GLU A 99 -10.22 7.97 17.29
C GLU A 99 -9.37 7.18 18.30
N ARG A 100 -8.52 6.30 17.78
CA ARG A 100 -7.60 5.45 18.57
C ARG A 100 -8.32 4.55 19.58
N LYS A 101 -9.61 4.22 19.33
CA LYS A 101 -10.39 3.32 20.19
C LYS A 101 -9.73 1.94 20.29
N VAL A 102 -9.86 1.28 21.44
CA VAL A 102 -9.27 -0.06 21.64
C VAL A 102 -10.21 -1.12 21.07
N LEU A 103 -9.76 -1.82 20.01
CA LEU A 103 -10.59 -2.75 19.24
C LEU A 103 -11.19 -3.90 20.07
N ARG A 104 -10.49 -4.39 21.10
CA ARG A 104 -11.00 -5.45 21.99
C ARG A 104 -12.35 -5.12 22.66
N TYR A 105 -12.66 -3.83 22.82
CA TYR A 105 -13.92 -3.36 23.42
C TYR A 105 -14.98 -3.03 22.38
N LEU A 106 -14.68 -3.21 21.10
CA LEU A 106 -15.54 -2.91 19.97
C LEU A 106 -15.98 -4.16 19.20
N ILE A 107 -15.72 -5.37 19.72
CA ILE A 107 -16.14 -6.63 19.08
C ILE A 107 -17.64 -6.57 18.73
N GLY A 108 -17.98 -6.88 17.48
CA GLY A 108 -19.33 -6.78 16.91
C GLY A 108 -19.74 -5.37 16.45
N SER A 109 -18.97 -4.33 16.79
CA SER A 109 -19.19 -2.96 16.31
C SER A 109 -18.50 -2.71 14.98
N ARG A 110 -18.93 -1.66 14.26
CA ARG A 110 -18.31 -1.24 13.00
C ARG A 110 -17.27 -0.15 13.24
N ILE A 111 -16.16 -0.25 12.50
CA ILE A 111 -15.11 0.76 12.40
C ILE A 111 -14.87 1.11 10.93
N ALA A 112 -14.32 2.30 10.67
CA ALA A 112 -13.98 2.74 9.33
C ALA A 112 -12.57 2.29 8.93
N ILE A 113 -12.43 1.69 7.77
CA ILE A 113 -11.14 1.48 7.11
C ILE A 113 -11.03 2.55 6.03
N PRO A 114 -10.21 3.59 6.22
CA PRO A 114 -10.13 4.70 5.27
C PRO A 114 -9.54 4.24 3.94
N ALA A 115 -9.81 4.96 2.86
CA ALA A 115 -9.14 4.76 1.59
C ALA A 115 -7.61 4.80 1.78
N LEU A 116 -6.89 3.88 1.12
CA LEU A 116 -5.42 3.92 1.10
C LEU A 116 -4.92 5.03 0.17
N VAL A 117 -5.62 5.25 -0.93
CA VAL A 117 -5.30 6.27 -1.93
C VAL A 117 -6.55 7.03 -2.33
N ASP A 118 -6.44 8.34 -2.54
CA ASP A 118 -7.55 9.13 -3.05
C ASP A 118 -8.00 8.60 -4.42
N ARG A 119 -9.32 8.42 -4.60
CA ARG A 119 -9.90 7.85 -5.82
C ARG A 119 -9.54 8.66 -7.05
N ARG A 120 -9.64 9.98 -6.98
CA ARG A 120 -9.38 10.85 -8.15
C ARG A 120 -7.91 10.80 -8.55
N THR A 121 -7.03 10.85 -7.56
CA THR A 121 -5.58 10.72 -7.71
C THR A 121 -5.22 9.38 -8.34
N PHE A 122 -5.76 8.29 -7.82
CA PHE A 122 -5.47 6.96 -8.34
C PHE A 122 -6.01 6.74 -9.76
N GLN A 123 -7.21 7.22 -10.07
CA GLN A 123 -7.76 7.14 -11.42
C GLN A 123 -6.96 7.99 -12.42
N THR A 124 -6.48 9.16 -12.00
CA THR A 124 -5.61 10.02 -12.83
C THR A 124 -4.29 9.31 -13.13
N ALA A 125 -3.67 8.67 -12.14
CA ALA A 125 -2.46 7.86 -12.35
C ALA A 125 -2.72 6.68 -13.30
N LYS A 126 -3.82 5.94 -13.11
CA LYS A 126 -4.22 4.84 -14.02
C LYS A 126 -4.47 5.32 -15.45
N ALA A 127 -5.11 6.47 -15.63
CA ALA A 127 -5.35 7.04 -16.96
C ALA A 127 -4.06 7.41 -17.66
N ARG A 128 -3.10 8.02 -16.93
CA ARG A 128 -1.75 8.28 -17.47
C ARG A 128 -1.09 7.00 -17.95
N LEU A 129 -1.11 5.94 -17.14
CA LEU A 129 -0.50 4.65 -17.52
C LEU A 129 -1.12 3.98 -18.75
N LYS A 130 -2.35 4.33 -19.15
CA LYS A 130 -2.98 3.84 -20.38
C LYS A 130 -2.50 4.58 -21.63
N ILE A 131 -1.95 5.78 -21.49
CA ILE A 131 -1.43 6.59 -22.61
C ILE A 131 0.00 6.15 -22.99
N TRP A 132 0.71 5.49 -22.06
CA TRP A 132 2.08 5.00 -22.25
C TRP A 132 2.15 3.50 -22.63
N LEU A 133 1.01 2.87 -22.91
CA LEU A 133 0.87 1.50 -23.43
C LEU A 133 0.35 1.56 -24.86
#